data_AF-A0AAX2QN83-F1
#
_entry.id   AF-A0AAX2QN83-F1
#
_cell.length_a   1.000
_cell.length_b   1.000
_cell.length_c   1.000
_cell.angle_alpha   90.00
_cell.angle_beta   90.00
_cell.angle_gamma   90.00
#
_symmetry.space_group_name_H-M   'P 1'
#
loop_
_entity.id
_entity.type
_entity.pdbx_description
1 polymer ?
#
loop_
_entity_poly.entity_id
_entity_poly.type
_entity_poly.pdbx_seq_one_letter_code
_entity_poly.pdbx_strand_id
1 'polypeptide(L)'
;MTDFADVSEREFASALESMTDEELFELMADLEMRSEALNRSSTDEVFAKILLTESAIERRFPGQLLQPYKEWKNRPDRLTPQ
;
A
#
# COMPACT_ATOMS: atom_id res chain seq x y z
N MET A 1 -1.81 -28.43 2.08
CA MET A 1 -1.65 -27.67 0.82
C MET A 1 -1.22 -26.29 1.26
N THR A 2 0.06 -25.95 1.13
CA THR A 2 0.54 -24.61 1.47
C THR A 2 -0.19 -23.65 0.56
N ASP A 3 -0.92 -22.70 1.15
CA ASP A 3 -1.70 -21.75 0.37
C ASP A 3 -0.72 -20.85 -0.38
N PHE A 4 -0.75 -20.89 -1.71
CA PHE A 4 0.13 -20.06 -2.53
C PHE A 4 -0.15 -18.56 -2.31
N ALA A 5 -1.37 -18.21 -1.86
CA ALA A 5 -1.71 -16.85 -1.44
C ALA A 5 -0.93 -16.43 -0.18
N ASP A 6 -0.85 -17.26 0.86
CA ASP A 6 -0.06 -16.99 2.07
C ASP A 6 1.44 -16.83 1.78
N VAL A 7 1.98 -17.60 0.81
CA VAL A 7 3.36 -17.39 0.34
C VAL A 7 3.50 -16.04 -0.36
N SER A 8 2.56 -15.68 -1.24
CA SER A 8 2.58 -14.41 -1.96
C SER A 8 2.44 -13.20 -1.03
N GLU A 9 1.60 -13.28 0.00
CA GLU A 9 1.43 -12.23 1.01
C GLU A 9 2.71 -12.01 1.84
N ARG A 10 3.40 -13.10 2.21
CA ARG A 10 4.67 -13.02 2.95
C ARG A 10 5.80 -12.45 2.11
N GLU A 11 5.91 -12.88 0.86
CA GLU A 11 6.88 -12.33 -0.09
C GLU A 11 6.61 -10.83 -0.30
N PHE A 12 5.35 -10.44 -0.45
CA PHE A 12 4.95 -9.05 -0.56
C PHE A 12 5.32 -8.27 0.70
N ALA A 13 4.97 -8.76 1.89
CA ALA A 13 5.33 -8.12 3.16
C ALA A 13 6.85 -7.95 3.32
N SER A 14 7.64 -8.94 2.91
CA SER A 14 9.11 -8.85 2.91
C SER A 14 9.61 -7.78 1.93
N ALA A 15 8.99 -7.65 0.75
CA ALA A 15 9.32 -6.60 -0.20
C ALA A 15 9.02 -5.21 0.39
N LEU A 16 7.88 -5.04 1.07
CA LEU A 16 7.52 -3.79 1.75
C LEU A 16 8.59 -3.37 2.77
N GLU A 17 9.22 -4.30 3.51
CA GLU A 17 10.26 -3.95 4.48
C GLU A 17 11.51 -3.33 3.83
N SER A 18 11.78 -3.62 2.56
CA SER A 18 12.92 -3.09 1.81
C SER A 18 12.67 -1.74 1.13
N MET A 19 11.40 -1.32 1.02
CA MET A 19 11.02 -0.07 0.37
C MET A 19 11.36 1.15 1.24
N THR A 20 11.67 2.27 0.63
CA THR A 20 11.67 3.58 1.31
C THR A 20 10.26 4.02 1.67
N ASP A 21 10.13 5.09 2.47
CA ASP A 21 8.81 5.65 2.81
C ASP A 21 8.10 6.21 1.58
N GLU A 22 8.85 6.87 0.69
CA GLU A 22 8.33 7.42 -0.56
C GLU A 22 7.78 6.30 -1.46
N GLU A 23 8.54 5.22 -1.67
CA GLU A 23 8.11 4.08 -2.47
C GLU A 23 6.89 3.37 -1.87
N LEU A 24 6.83 3.27 -0.55
CA LEU A 24 5.69 2.67 0.15
C LEU A 24 4.42 3.52 -0.04
N PHE A 25 4.55 4.84 -0.01
CA PHE A 25 3.43 5.75 -0.24
C PHE A 25 2.97 5.75 -1.70
N GLU A 26 3.90 5.71 -2.66
CA GLU A 26 3.55 5.54 -4.09
C GLU A 26 2.79 4.23 -4.33
N LEU A 27 3.26 3.14 -3.74
CA LEU A 27 2.60 1.84 -3.85
C LEU A 27 1.19 1.90 -3.26
N MET A 28 0.99 2.52 -2.09
CA MET A 28 -0.33 2.68 -1.49
C MET A 28 -1.28 3.47 -2.42
N ALA A 29 -0.81 4.56 -3.01
CA ALA A 29 -1.60 5.35 -3.97
C ALA A 29 -1.97 4.56 -5.24
N ASP A 30 -1.04 3.79 -5.80
CA ASP A 30 -1.30 2.93 -6.97
C ASP A 30 -2.29 1.81 -6.64
N LEU A 31 -2.18 1.18 -5.46
CA LEU A 31 -3.13 0.16 -5.01
C LEU A 31 -4.54 0.72 -4.80
N GLU A 32 -4.68 1.91 -4.20
CA GLU A 32 -5.97 2.59 -4.08
C GLU A 32 -6.60 2.83 -5.46
N MET A 33 -5.84 3.40 -6.40
CA MET A 33 -6.31 3.65 -7.77
C MET A 33 -6.72 2.36 -8.49
N ARG A 34 -5.94 1.28 -8.35
CA ARG A 34 -6.29 -0.03 -8.92
C ARG A 34 -7.55 -0.60 -8.29
N SER A 35 -7.76 -0.40 -6.98
CA SER A 35 -8.96 -0.88 -6.30
C SER A 35 -10.24 -0.27 -6.87
N GLU A 36 -10.18 1.01 -7.28
CA GLU A 36 -11.29 1.72 -7.92
C GLU A 36 -11.57 1.25 -9.35
N ALA A 37 -10.54 0.76 -10.06
CA ALA A 37 -10.61 0.38 -11.47
C ALA A 37 -10.98 -1.10 -11.73
N LEU A 38 -10.95 -1.96 -10.71
CA LEU A 38 -11.03 -3.41 -10.85
C LEU A 38 -12.44 -4.00 -10.64
N ASN A 39 -12.63 -5.22 -11.17
CA ASN A 39 -13.81 -6.05 -10.96
C ASN A 39 -13.65 -6.97 -9.73
N ARG A 40 -14.77 -7.54 -9.27
CA ARG A 40 -14.92 -8.17 -7.93
C ARG A 40 -13.84 -9.19 -7.52
N SER A 41 -13.31 -10.00 -8.44
CA SER A 41 -12.29 -11.01 -8.12
C SER A 41 -10.88 -10.42 -7.94
N SER A 42 -10.56 -9.38 -8.70
CA SER A 42 -9.27 -8.68 -8.59
C SER A 42 -9.26 -7.67 -7.44
N THR A 43 -10.44 -7.28 -6.95
CA THR A 43 -10.60 -6.43 -5.77
C THR A 43 -10.05 -7.10 -4.51
N ASP A 44 -10.26 -8.41 -4.30
CA ASP A 44 -9.85 -9.09 -3.06
C ASP A 44 -8.33 -9.14 -2.89
N GLU A 45 -7.59 -9.43 -3.96
CA GLU A 45 -6.12 -9.43 -3.94
C GLU A 45 -5.54 -8.01 -3.72
N VAL A 46 -6.12 -7.00 -4.38
CA VAL A 46 -5.70 -5.61 -4.17
C VAL A 46 -6.02 -5.15 -2.75
N PHE A 47 -7.16 -5.56 -2.20
CA PHE A 47 -7.52 -5.23 -0.82
C PHE A 47 -6.56 -5.85 0.19
N ALA A 48 -6.16 -7.12 -0.01
CA ALA A 48 -5.13 -7.76 0.83
C ALA A 48 -3.80 -6.99 0.77
N LYS A 49 -3.36 -6.58 -0.43
CA LYS A 49 -2.15 -5.76 -0.61
C LYS A 49 -2.25 -4.38 0.03
N ILE A 50 -3.42 -3.74 -0.01
CA ILE A 50 -3.69 -2.48 0.69
C ILE A 50 -3.48 -2.69 2.19
N LEU A 51 -4.14 -3.68 2.80
CA LEU A 51 -4.02 -3.93 4.24
C LEU A 51 -2.58 -4.23 4.69
N LEU A 52 -1.82 -4.98 3.88
CA LEU A 52 -0.40 -5.23 4.15
C LEU A 52 0.43 -3.95 4.05
N THR A 53 0.14 -3.09 3.08
CA THR A 53 0.79 -1.78 2.91
C THR A 53 0.46 -0.84 4.06
N GLU A 54 -0.81 -0.76 4.50
CA GLU A 54 -1.23 0.01 5.68
C GLU A 54 -0.49 -0.47 6.94
N SER A 55 -0.38 -1.79 7.12
CA SER A 55 0.35 -2.39 8.23
C SER A 55 1.84 -2.05 8.21
N ALA A 56 2.45 -2.01 7.02
CA ALA A 56 3.84 -1.59 6.87
C ALA A 56 4.04 -0.11 7.21
N ILE A 57 3.10 0.76 6.82
CA ILE A 57 3.11 2.19 7.19
C ILE A 57 3.03 2.33 8.71
N GLU A 58 2.08 1.67 9.37
CA GLU A 58 1.91 1.74 10.83
C GLU A 58 3.15 1.22 11.59
N ARG A 59 3.84 0.19 11.08
CA ARG A 59 5.09 -0.29 11.70
C ARG A 59 6.21 0.75 11.64
N ARG A 60 6.27 1.56 10.58
CA ARG A 60 7.28 2.61 10.39
C ARG A 60 6.95 3.89 11.13
N PHE A 61 5.65 4.19 11.28
CA PHE A 61 5.14 5.37 11.98
C PHE A 61 4.13 4.98 13.07
N PRO A 62 4.58 4.32 14.16
CA PRO A 62 3.67 3.80 15.18
C PRO A 62 2.77 4.86 15.80
N GLY A 63 1.47 4.59 15.86
CA GLY A 63 0.45 5.46 16.44
C GLY A 63 0.00 6.61 15.52
N GLN A 64 0.51 6.68 14.29
CA GLN A 64 0.11 7.72 13.32
C GLN A 64 -0.87 7.19 12.26
N LEU A 65 -1.14 5.88 12.21
CA LEU A 65 -2.02 5.26 11.22
C LEU A 65 -1.58 5.69 9.80
N LEU A 66 -2.53 6.09 8.96
CA LEU A 66 -2.27 6.61 7.61
C LEU A 66 -2.01 8.12 7.57
N GLN A 67 -1.79 8.79 8.70
CA GLN A 67 -1.52 10.23 8.70
C GLN A 67 -0.29 10.61 7.86
N PRO A 68 0.86 9.93 7.96
CA PRO A 68 2.05 10.26 7.15
C PRO A 68 1.78 10.14 5.64
N TYR A 69 1.05 9.09 5.24
CA TYR A 69 0.62 8.89 3.87
C TYR A 69 -0.32 10.01 3.39
N LYS A 70 -1.29 10.43 4.21
CA LYS A 70 -2.21 11.53 3.87
C LYS A 70 -1.48 12.86 3.72
N GLU A 71 -0.53 13.15 4.61
CA GLU A 71 0.29 14.36 4.53
C GLU A 71 1.14 14.35 3.25
N TRP A 72 1.75 13.20 2.94
CA TRP A 72 2.49 13.00 1.70
C TRP A 72 1.62 13.17 0.45
N LYS A 73 0.40 12.62 0.44
CA LYS A 73 -0.53 12.68 -0.71
C LYS A 73 -1.00 14.11 -0.98
N ASN A 74 -1.09 14.93 0.07
CA ASN A 74 -1.52 16.32 0.00
C ASN A 74 -0.36 17.31 -0.25
N ARG A 75 0.85 16.84 -0.52
CA ARG A 75 1.96 17.76 -0.77
C ARG A 75 1.72 18.60 -2.04
N PRO A 76 2.10 19.90 -2.05
CA PRO A 76 1.83 20.79 -3.17
C PRO A 76 2.43 20.34 -4.51
N ASP A 77 3.59 19.68 -4.48
CA ASP A 77 4.30 19.13 -5.65
C ASP A 77 3.56 17.96 -6.31
N ARG A 78 2.65 17.30 -5.59
CA ARG A 78 1.78 16.23 -6.11
C ARG A 78 0.39 16.72 -6.52
N LEU A 79 -0.02 17.91 -6.10
CA LEU A 79 -1.32 18.52 -6.38
C LEU A 79 -1.33 19.42 -7.62
N THR A 80 -0.17 19.69 -8.22
CA THR A 80 -0.07 20.45 -9.48
C THR A 80 -0.02 19.52 -10.68
N PRO A 81 -1.09 19.42 -11.50
CA PRO A 81 -0.93 18.92 -12.85
C PRO A 81 -0.08 19.94 -13.62
N GLN A 82 1.04 19.48 -14.20
CA GLN A 82 1.73 20.24 -15.25
C GLN A 82 0.98 20.14 -16.57
#